data_AF-U2K4L9-F1
#
_entry.id   AF-U2K4L9-F1
#
_cell.length_a   1.000
_cell.length_b   1.000
_cell.length_c   1.000
_cell.angle_alpha   90.00
_cell.angle_beta   90.00
_cell.angle_gamma   90.00
#
_symmetry.space_group_name_H-M   'P 1'
#
loop_
_entity.id
_entity.type
_entity.pdbx_description
1 polymer ?
#
loop_
_entity_poly.entity_id
_entity_poly.type
_entity_poly.pdbx_seq_one_letter_code
_entity_poly.pdbx_strand_id
1 'polypeptide(L)'
;MKEIKIYNTLKVVAASNETEFLVDAMSYADEIAEAVAEYDDGDLAKYADARNGDSYYKKLKRIHVSVEIYNHELYGVANCTVADDWNETDTEQLKSYLTGQWADGFGEGLEQQDVAAFTELESYEEYDEENDEFYESECEVSYYVTVSFWQDKNYRILTEKELKG
;
A
#
# COMPACT_ATOMS: atom_id res chain seq x y z
N MET A 1 23.10 -17.07 -2.93
CA MET A 1 21.89 -16.30 -2.55
C MET A 1 21.67 -15.25 -3.61
N LYS A 2 20.41 -14.97 -3.94
CA LYS A 2 20.03 -13.93 -4.89
C LYS A 2 18.99 -13.00 -4.30
N GLU A 3 18.97 -11.77 -4.79
CA GLU A 3 17.93 -10.79 -4.49
C GLU A 3 16.89 -10.79 -5.61
N ILE A 4 15.63 -10.79 -5.24
CA ILE A 4 14.50 -10.60 -6.17
C ILE A 4 13.58 -9.52 -5.61
N LYS A 5 12.88 -8.81 -6.50
CA LYS A 5 11.88 -7.82 -6.14
C LYS A 5 10.52 -8.24 -6.66
N ILE A 6 9.52 -8.11 -5.79
CA ILE A 6 8.11 -8.25 -6.13
C ILE A 6 7.44 -6.91 -5.87
N TYR A 7 6.77 -6.39 -6.88
CA TYR A 7 6.12 -5.09 -6.89
C TYR A 7 4.61 -5.27 -6.74
N ASN A 8 3.95 -4.40 -5.99
CA ASN A 8 2.50 -4.32 -5.92
C ASN A 8 2.03 -2.88 -6.13
N THR A 9 0.86 -2.74 -6.76
CA THR A 9 0.15 -1.46 -6.82
C THR A 9 -0.26 -1.01 -5.42
N LEU A 10 -0.12 0.26 -5.12
CA LEU A 10 -0.56 0.88 -3.87
C LEU A 10 -1.96 1.49 -4.04
N LYS A 11 -2.72 1.54 -2.94
CA LYS A 11 -3.94 2.34 -2.82
C LYS A 11 -3.64 3.48 -1.85
N VAL A 12 -3.87 4.71 -2.28
CA VAL A 12 -3.69 5.90 -1.43
C VAL A 12 -5.01 6.62 -1.33
N VAL A 13 -5.39 6.93 -0.10
CA VAL A 13 -6.70 7.48 0.25
C VAL A 13 -6.49 8.75 1.05
N ALA A 14 -7.22 9.80 0.69
CA ALA A 14 -7.41 10.96 1.55
C ALA A 14 -8.80 10.86 2.19
N ALA A 15 -8.86 10.96 3.51
CA ALA A 15 -10.10 10.87 4.28
C ALA A 15 -10.24 12.03 5.26
N SER A 16 -11.43 12.60 5.32
CA SER A 16 -11.91 13.47 6.40
C SER A 16 -12.92 12.69 7.26
N ASN A 17 -13.59 13.38 8.20
CA ASN A 17 -14.67 12.77 8.96
C ASN A 17 -15.91 12.44 8.09
N GLU A 18 -16.10 13.15 6.96
CA GLU A 18 -17.32 13.08 6.13
C GLU A 18 -17.07 12.44 4.77
N THR A 19 -15.84 12.54 4.24
CA THR A 19 -15.51 12.20 2.86
C THR A 19 -14.25 11.36 2.77
N GLU A 20 -14.22 10.44 1.80
CA GLU A 20 -13.05 9.63 1.47
C GLU A 20 -12.91 9.53 -0.04
N PHE A 21 -11.69 9.71 -0.57
CA PHE A 21 -11.41 9.53 -1.99
C PHE A 21 -9.98 9.05 -2.28
N LEU A 22 -9.81 8.45 -3.46
CA LEU A 22 -8.51 8.02 -3.95
C LEU A 22 -7.68 9.22 -4.40
N VAL A 23 -6.40 9.21 -4.02
CA VAL A 23 -5.41 10.18 -4.48
C VAL A 23 -4.27 9.47 -5.22
N ASP A 24 -3.56 10.21 -6.06
CA ASP A 24 -2.40 9.66 -6.76
C ASP A 24 -1.25 9.42 -5.77
N ALA A 25 -0.78 8.18 -5.69
CA ALA A 25 0.32 7.79 -4.81
C ALA A 25 1.61 8.58 -5.07
N MET A 26 1.83 9.00 -6.33
CA MET A 26 2.97 9.84 -6.67
C MET A 26 2.96 11.21 -5.99
N SER A 27 1.78 11.71 -5.58
CA SER A 27 1.66 13.01 -4.89
C SER A 27 2.23 12.98 -3.47
N TYR A 28 2.39 11.78 -2.90
CA TYR A 28 2.83 11.54 -1.53
C TYR A 28 4.03 10.58 -1.47
N ALA A 29 4.81 10.49 -2.56
CA ALA A 29 5.81 9.45 -2.71
C ALA A 29 6.92 9.52 -1.66
N ASP A 30 7.33 10.73 -1.27
CA ASP A 30 8.38 10.94 -0.27
C ASP A 30 7.85 10.59 1.14
N GLU A 31 6.65 11.05 1.47
CA GLU A 31 5.98 10.78 2.74
C GLU A 31 5.68 9.28 2.93
N ILE A 32 5.20 8.62 1.87
CA ILE A 32 4.98 7.18 1.86
C ILE A 32 6.31 6.44 2.02
N ALA A 33 7.37 6.87 1.34
CA ALA A 33 8.67 6.23 1.46
C ALA A 33 9.27 6.37 2.88
N GLU A 34 9.11 7.53 3.51
CA GLU A 34 9.50 7.78 4.89
C GLU A 34 8.70 6.91 5.85
N ALA A 35 7.37 6.92 5.77
CA ALA A 35 6.50 6.11 6.62
C ALA A 35 6.81 4.61 6.50
N VAL A 36 7.01 4.10 5.28
CA VAL A 36 7.38 2.69 5.06
C VAL A 36 8.77 2.36 5.59
N ALA A 37 9.72 3.30 5.53
CA ALA A 37 11.07 3.10 6.04
C ALA A 37 11.16 3.15 7.58
N GLU A 38 10.35 3.98 8.22
CA GLU A 38 10.21 4.03 9.68
C GLU A 38 9.43 2.84 10.23
N TYR A 39 8.52 2.29 9.43
CA TYR A 39 7.73 1.15 9.79
C TYR A 39 8.54 -0.15 9.78
N ASP A 40 8.76 -0.71 10.97
CA ASP A 40 9.43 -2.00 11.17
C ASP A 40 8.42 -3.08 11.59
N ASP A 41 7.83 -3.78 10.63
CA ASP A 41 7.08 -5.03 10.89
C ASP A 41 8.00 -6.26 11.04
N GLY A 42 9.30 -6.02 11.05
CA GLY A 42 10.30 -7.07 10.97
C GLY A 42 10.31 -7.79 9.62
N ASP A 43 11.11 -8.85 9.60
CA ASP A 43 11.30 -9.68 8.42
C ASP A 43 10.09 -10.59 8.18
N LEU A 44 9.27 -10.26 7.16
CA LEU A 44 8.10 -11.05 6.79
C LEU A 44 8.42 -12.50 6.45
N ALA A 45 9.66 -12.83 6.06
CA ALA A 45 10.04 -14.22 5.81
C ALA A 45 9.83 -15.12 7.04
N LYS A 46 9.77 -14.57 8.25
CA LYS A 46 9.50 -15.33 9.49
C LYS A 46 8.08 -15.88 9.57
N TYR A 47 7.13 -15.26 8.87
CA TYR A 47 5.73 -15.69 8.85
C TYR A 47 5.41 -16.58 7.64
N ALA A 48 6.35 -16.74 6.71
CA ALA A 48 6.22 -17.63 5.57
C ALA A 48 6.26 -19.10 6.02
N ASP A 49 5.24 -19.87 5.65
CA ASP A 49 5.07 -21.26 6.07
C ASP A 49 4.56 -22.17 4.94
N ALA A 50 4.37 -23.45 5.29
CA ALA A 50 3.96 -24.51 4.37
C ALA A 50 2.45 -24.52 4.10
N ARG A 51 1.87 -23.39 3.66
CA ARG A 51 0.47 -23.38 3.21
C ARG A 51 0.31 -24.24 1.97
N ASN A 52 -0.72 -25.08 1.94
CA ASN A 52 -1.11 -25.88 0.76
C ASN A 52 0.00 -26.72 0.10
N GLY A 53 1.01 -27.16 0.87
CA GLY A 53 2.13 -27.95 0.34
C GLY A 53 3.23 -27.12 -0.33
N ASP A 54 3.18 -25.80 -0.17
CA ASP A 54 4.20 -24.89 -0.67
C ASP A 54 5.57 -25.15 -0.05
N SER A 55 6.65 -24.75 -0.75
CA SER A 55 8.02 -25.01 -0.30
C SER A 55 8.98 -23.84 -0.43
N TYR A 56 8.55 -22.74 -1.05
CA TYR A 56 9.32 -21.51 -1.22
C TYR A 56 9.90 -21.00 0.11
N TYR A 57 9.16 -21.09 1.21
CA TYR A 57 9.57 -20.61 2.54
C TYR A 57 10.88 -21.24 3.04
N LYS A 58 11.23 -22.45 2.58
CA LYS A 58 12.51 -23.10 2.91
C LYS A 58 13.71 -22.41 2.26
N LYS A 59 13.47 -21.77 1.12
CA LYS A 59 14.45 -21.07 0.28
C LYS A 59 14.44 -19.56 0.51
N LEU A 60 13.34 -19.02 1.00
CA LEU A 60 13.21 -17.62 1.42
C LEU A 60 14.02 -17.37 2.69
N LYS A 61 14.81 -16.30 2.71
CA LYS A 61 15.66 -15.96 3.87
C LYS A 61 15.30 -14.64 4.49
N ARG A 62 14.83 -13.69 3.69
CA ARG A 62 14.41 -12.37 4.17
C ARG A 62 13.42 -11.76 3.21
N ILE A 63 12.49 -10.98 3.75
CA ILE A 63 11.65 -10.01 3.04
C ILE A 63 11.79 -8.68 3.78
N HIS A 64 12.08 -7.63 3.02
CA HIS A 64 12.06 -6.25 3.50
C HIS A 64 11.17 -5.40 2.60
N VAL A 65 10.23 -4.69 3.19
CA VAL A 65 9.27 -3.86 2.46
C VAL A 65 9.86 -2.47 2.22
N SER A 66 9.64 -1.93 1.03
CA SER A 66 9.97 -0.56 0.66
C SER A 66 9.00 -0.07 -0.41
N VAL A 67 9.23 1.12 -0.96
CA VAL A 67 8.55 1.61 -2.16
C VAL A 67 9.56 2.02 -3.22
N GLU A 68 9.18 1.94 -4.49
CA GLU A 68 10.00 2.39 -5.63
C GLU A 68 9.14 3.04 -6.70
N ILE A 69 9.67 4.09 -7.33
CA ILE A 69 9.06 4.75 -8.47
C ILE A 69 9.52 4.05 -9.75
N TYR A 70 8.57 3.61 -10.56
CA TYR A 70 8.82 3.09 -11.90
C TYR A 70 7.83 3.70 -12.89
N ASN A 71 8.35 4.27 -13.98
CA ASN A 71 7.55 4.87 -15.05
C ASN A 71 6.48 5.88 -14.56
N HIS A 72 6.86 6.77 -13.63
CA HIS A 72 5.98 7.78 -13.01
C HIS A 72 4.82 7.20 -12.19
N GLU A 73 5.00 6.01 -11.62
CA GLU A 73 4.04 5.39 -10.70
C GLU A 73 4.79 4.81 -9.50
N LEU A 74 4.21 4.92 -8.31
CA LEU A 74 4.78 4.43 -7.05
C LEU A 74 4.28 3.02 -6.78
N TYR A 75 5.21 2.11 -6.50
CA TYR A 75 4.92 0.71 -6.19
C TYR A 75 5.40 0.35 -4.79
N GLY A 76 4.63 -0.47 -4.10
CA GLY A 76 5.13 -1.25 -2.97
C GLY A 76 6.12 -2.31 -3.47
N VAL A 77 7.17 -2.57 -2.71
CA VAL A 77 8.24 -3.49 -3.09
C VAL A 77 8.58 -4.42 -1.92
N ALA A 78 8.41 -5.72 -2.14
CA ALA A 78 9.02 -6.74 -1.31
C ALA A 78 10.42 -7.06 -1.86
N ASN A 79 11.46 -6.65 -1.14
CA ASN A 79 12.86 -6.99 -1.40
C ASN A 79 13.17 -8.33 -0.74
N CYS A 80 13.33 -9.37 -1.54
CA CYS A 80 13.46 -10.73 -1.05
C CYS A 80 14.85 -11.32 -1.29
N THR A 81 15.47 -11.82 -0.22
CA THR A 81 16.71 -12.60 -0.29
C THR A 81 16.36 -14.09 -0.33
N VAL A 82 16.75 -14.79 -1.40
CA VAL A 82 16.34 -16.18 -1.66
C VAL A 82 17.51 -17.08 -2.08
N ALA A 83 17.36 -18.40 -1.92
CA ALA A 83 18.36 -19.38 -2.32
C ALA A 83 18.62 -19.39 -3.83
N ASP A 84 19.80 -19.88 -4.23
CA ASP A 84 20.23 -19.88 -5.65
C ASP A 84 19.36 -20.76 -6.55
N ASP A 85 18.78 -21.84 -6.00
CA ASP A 85 17.89 -22.78 -6.69
C ASP A 85 16.41 -22.36 -6.70
N TRP A 86 16.12 -21.09 -6.41
CA TRP A 86 14.77 -20.52 -6.46
C TRP A 86 14.27 -20.42 -7.89
N ASN A 87 13.03 -20.83 -8.13
CA ASN A 87 12.45 -20.96 -9.47
C ASN A 87 11.13 -20.17 -9.62
N GLU A 88 10.47 -20.34 -10.77
CA GLU A 88 9.21 -19.66 -11.08
C GLU A 88 8.07 -20.13 -10.18
N THR A 89 7.99 -21.43 -9.84
CA THR A 89 7.01 -21.94 -8.88
C THR A 89 7.18 -21.32 -7.50
N ASP A 90 8.42 -21.18 -7.02
CA ASP A 90 8.71 -20.49 -5.75
C ASP A 90 8.25 -19.02 -5.80
N THR A 91 8.36 -18.37 -6.96
CA THR A 91 7.94 -16.98 -7.18
C THR A 91 6.42 -16.82 -7.15
N GLU A 92 5.67 -17.72 -7.78
CA GLU A 92 4.21 -17.67 -7.76
C GLU A 92 3.66 -17.97 -6.34
N GLN A 93 4.29 -18.90 -5.61
CA GLN A 93 3.97 -19.13 -4.19
C GLN A 93 4.26 -17.88 -3.35
N LEU A 94 5.40 -17.21 -3.57
CA LEU A 94 5.74 -15.96 -2.89
C LEU A 94 4.72 -14.84 -3.19
N LYS A 95 4.28 -14.69 -4.45
CA LYS A 95 3.24 -13.69 -4.81
C LYS A 95 1.92 -13.95 -4.07
N SER A 96 1.52 -15.23 -3.99
CA SER A 96 0.31 -15.63 -3.24
C SER A 96 0.46 -15.30 -1.75
N TYR A 97 1.61 -15.63 -1.15
CA TYR A 97 1.92 -15.29 0.23
C TYR A 97 1.90 -13.77 0.48
N LEU A 98 2.59 -12.98 -0.34
CA LEU A 98 2.62 -11.53 -0.21
C LEU A 98 1.24 -10.92 -0.37
N THR A 99 0.44 -11.37 -1.35
CA THR A 99 -0.94 -10.90 -1.52
C THR A 99 -1.78 -11.18 -0.28
N GLY A 100 -1.60 -12.35 0.35
CA GLY A 100 -2.23 -12.66 1.63
C GLY A 100 -1.75 -11.72 2.74
N GLN A 101 -0.44 -11.46 2.84
CA GLN A 101 0.09 -10.52 3.82
C GLN A 101 -0.44 -9.11 3.63
N TRP A 102 -0.54 -8.61 2.41
CA TRP A 102 -1.10 -7.28 2.14
C TRP A 102 -2.61 -7.23 2.47
N ALA A 103 -3.36 -8.28 2.11
CA ALA A 103 -4.80 -8.34 2.35
C ALA A 103 -5.18 -8.49 3.83
N ASP A 104 -4.39 -9.26 4.58
CA ASP A 104 -4.56 -9.48 6.01
C ASP A 104 -4.04 -8.28 6.85
N GLY A 105 -3.69 -7.16 6.20
CA GLY A 105 -3.19 -5.95 6.83
C GLY A 105 -1.71 -6.07 7.20
N PHE A 106 -0.81 -6.09 6.22
CA PHE A 106 0.59 -5.82 6.49
C PHE A 106 0.67 -4.47 7.17
N GLY A 107 1.25 -4.46 8.36
CA GLY A 107 1.20 -3.30 9.21
C GLY A 107 -0.19 -2.74 9.36
N GLU A 108 -1.04 -3.45 10.09
CA GLU A 108 -2.13 -2.83 10.84
C GLU A 108 -1.67 -1.50 11.47
N GLY A 109 -0.40 -1.39 11.92
CA GLY A 109 0.20 -0.12 12.35
C GLY A 109 0.51 0.89 11.25
N LEU A 110 1.04 0.47 10.09
CA LEU A 110 1.36 1.36 8.96
C LEU A 110 0.10 1.89 8.28
N GLU A 111 -0.86 1.01 7.96
CA GLU A 111 -2.10 1.38 7.27
C GLU A 111 -3.06 2.18 8.16
N GLN A 112 -2.85 2.18 9.50
CA GLN A 112 -3.59 3.01 10.46
C GLN A 112 -2.88 4.34 10.78
N GLN A 113 -1.71 4.61 10.20
CA GLN A 113 -0.99 5.87 10.39
C GLN A 113 -1.10 6.75 9.16
N ASP A 114 -1.41 8.01 9.40
CA ASP A 114 -1.44 9.01 8.35
C ASP A 114 -0.01 9.28 7.88
N VAL A 115 0.23 9.11 6.58
CA VAL A 115 1.53 9.44 5.96
C VAL A 115 1.64 10.94 5.67
N ALA A 116 0.52 11.61 5.47
CA ALA A 116 0.44 13.05 5.24
C ALA A 116 -0.91 13.59 5.69
N ALA A 117 -1.02 14.93 5.80
CA ALA A 117 -2.28 15.61 6.01
C ALA A 117 -2.31 16.94 5.25
N PHE A 118 -3.50 17.34 4.82
CA PHE A 118 -3.73 18.64 4.17
C PHE A 118 -5.08 19.22 4.58
N THR A 119 -5.31 20.49 4.27
CA THR A 119 -6.57 21.18 4.56
C THR A 119 -7.11 21.82 3.30
N GLU A 120 -8.40 21.67 3.04
CA GLU A 120 -9.11 22.35 1.97
C GLU A 120 -10.28 23.16 2.53
N LEU A 121 -10.65 24.24 1.83
CA LEU A 121 -11.85 25.01 2.15
C LEU A 121 -13.02 24.42 1.37
N GLU A 122 -14.03 23.94 2.08
CA GLU A 122 -15.23 23.36 1.48
C GLU A 122 -16.45 24.24 1.74
N SER A 123 -17.32 24.33 0.73
CA SER A 123 -18.58 25.05 0.80
C SER A 123 -19.75 24.08 0.98
N TYR A 124 -20.59 24.36 1.98
CA TYR A 124 -21.79 23.59 2.31
C TYR A 124 -23.02 24.46 2.08
N GLU A 125 -23.99 23.92 1.35
CA GLU A 125 -25.32 24.53 1.18
C GLU A 125 -26.32 23.80 2.08
N GLU A 126 -26.86 24.51 3.07
CA GLU A 126 -27.94 24.01 3.92
C GLU A 126 -29.24 24.75 3.63
N TYR A 127 -30.35 24.00 3.58
CA TYR A 127 -31.68 24.57 3.38
C TYR A 127 -32.36 24.83 4.72
N ASP A 128 -32.75 26.08 4.95
CA ASP A 128 -33.50 26.49 6.13
C ASP A 128 -35.00 26.48 5.83
N GLU A 129 -35.70 25.48 6.35
CA GLU A 129 -37.15 25.32 6.18
C GLU A 129 -37.96 26.47 6.82
N GLU A 130 -37.46 27.12 7.88
CA GLU A 130 -38.17 28.20 8.58
C GLU A 130 -38.16 29.48 7.76
N ASN A 131 -37.04 29.77 7.09
CA ASN A 131 -36.85 30.98 6.30
C ASN A 131 -37.08 30.78 4.79
N ASP A 132 -37.28 29.54 4.30
CA ASP A 132 -37.45 29.20 2.86
C ASP A 132 -36.25 29.67 2.02
N GLU A 133 -35.04 29.58 2.59
CA GLU A 133 -33.79 30.12 2.02
C GLU A 133 -32.64 29.11 2.16
N PHE A 134 -31.65 29.21 1.27
CA PHE A 134 -30.39 28.45 1.36
C PHE A 134 -29.31 29.30 2.02
N TYR A 135 -28.52 28.68 2.89
CA TYR A 135 -27.32 29.28 3.47
C TYR A 135 -26.09 28.54 2.97
N GLU A 136 -25.13 29.32 2.48
CA GLU A 136 -23.78 28.84 2.19
C GLU A 136 -22.88 29.09 3.40
N SER A 137 -22.15 28.07 3.81
CA SER A 137 -21.07 28.20 4.79
C SER A 137 -19.79 27.58 4.24
N GLU A 138 -18.65 28.18 4.57
CA GLU A 138 -17.34 27.65 4.22
C GLU A 138 -16.66 27.16 5.50
N CYS A 139 -16.09 25.96 5.47
CA CYS A 139 -15.29 25.44 6.58
C CYS A 139 -13.99 24.81 6.08
N GLU A 140 -12.95 24.92 6.90
CA GLU A 140 -11.67 24.24 6.65
C GLU A 140 -11.80 22.78 7.05
N VAL A 141 -11.68 21.89 6.07
CA VAL A 141 -11.76 20.44 6.24
C VAL A 141 -10.36 19.87 6.17
N SER A 142 -9.98 19.12 7.20
CA SER A 142 -8.70 18.41 7.24
C SER A 142 -8.85 17.00 6.68
N TYR A 143 -7.91 16.66 5.80
CA TYR A 143 -7.78 15.37 5.16
C TYR A 143 -6.51 14.69 5.63
N TYR A 144 -6.64 13.41 5.95
CA TYR A 144 -5.56 12.54 6.39
C TYR A 144 -5.32 11.48 5.33
N VAL A 145 -4.06 11.29 4.96
CA VAL A 145 -3.66 10.44 3.84
C VAL A 145 -3.13 9.13 4.38
N THR A 146 -3.69 8.02 3.92
CA THR A 146 -3.24 6.67 4.26
C THR A 146 -2.83 5.91 3.01
N VAL A 147 -1.92 4.95 3.18
CA VAL A 147 -1.45 4.06 2.11
C VAL A 147 -1.76 2.63 2.48
N SER A 148 -2.24 1.86 1.51
CA SER A 148 -2.40 0.41 1.62
C SER A 148 -1.66 -0.31 0.50
N PHE A 149 -1.07 -1.44 0.85
CA PHE A 149 -0.39 -2.34 -0.09
C PHE A 149 -1.37 -3.26 -0.81
N TRP A 150 -2.66 -3.22 -0.43
CA TRP A 150 -3.71 -4.05 -0.99
C TRP A 150 -4.88 -3.21 -1.54
N GLN A 151 -5.57 -3.74 -2.54
CA GLN A 151 -6.82 -3.18 -3.05
C GLN A 151 -7.71 -4.24 -3.68
N ASP A 152 -9.02 -4.04 -3.61
CA ASP A 152 -10.02 -4.93 -4.20
C ASP A 152 -10.13 -4.80 -5.72
N LYS A 153 -9.74 -3.64 -6.27
CA LYS A 153 -9.81 -3.32 -7.70
C LYS A 153 -8.43 -3.07 -8.27
N ASN A 154 -8.17 -3.59 -9.46
CA ASN A 154 -6.94 -3.35 -10.23
C ASN A 154 -5.64 -3.71 -9.48
N TYR A 155 -5.70 -4.51 -8.42
CA TYR A 155 -4.51 -5.00 -7.72
C TYR A 155 -3.66 -5.83 -8.67
N ARG A 156 -2.38 -5.49 -8.73
CA ARG A 156 -1.37 -6.24 -9.49
C ARG A 156 -0.20 -6.54 -8.59
N ILE A 157 0.31 -7.75 -8.69
CA ILE A 157 1.57 -8.17 -8.08
C ILE A 157 2.49 -8.72 -9.18
N LEU A 158 3.68 -8.14 -9.30
CA LEU A 158 4.52 -8.25 -10.49
C LEU A 158 5.95 -8.56 -10.07
N THR A 159 6.62 -9.43 -10.81
CA THR A 159 8.08 -9.49 -10.81
C THR A 159 8.64 -8.27 -11.52
N GLU A 160 9.91 -7.98 -11.28
CA GLU A 160 10.62 -6.92 -12.02
C GLU A 160 10.54 -7.12 -13.55
N LYS A 161 10.57 -8.36 -14.02
CA LYS A 161 10.45 -8.69 -15.45
C LYS A 161 9.06 -8.36 -16.00
N GLU A 162 8.00 -8.64 -15.25
CA GLU A 162 6.62 -8.32 -15.64
C GLU A 162 6.32 -6.82 -15.56
N LEU A 163 7.02 -6.08 -14.69
CA LEU A 163 6.90 -4.62 -14.60
C LEU A 163 7.60 -3.91 -15.77
N LYS A 164 8.76 -4.43 -16.19
CA LYS A 164 9.61 -3.82 -17.23
C LYS A 164 9.29 -4.26 -18.67
N GLY A 165 8.55 -5.35 -18.84
CA GLY A 165 8.16 -5.92 -20.13
C GLY A 165 6.81 -5.40 -20.60
#